data_AF-A0A937B8F0-F1
#
_entry.id   AF-A0A937B8F0-F1
#
_cell.length_a   1.000
_cell.length_b   1.000
_cell.length_c   1.000
_cell.angle_alpha   90.00
_cell.angle_beta   90.00
_cell.angle_gamma   90.00
#
_symmetry.space_group_name_H-M   'P 1'
#
loop_
_entity.id
_entity.type
_entity.pdbx_description
1 polymer ?
#
loop_
_entity_poly.entity_id
_entity_poly.type
_entity_poly.pdbx_seq_one_letter_code
_entity_poly.pdbx_strand_id
1 'polypeptide(L)'
;MVNKKIFGERNKTLSDELFRGNTYFDWVITTAFYSAIHFVEDHILPQTINGNTCEYISEVKTAYKMEGRHAARERLVFCFTNPEVGARYKWLDDKSRNARYKTYKVQNAEAQKAKEYLTYIYKFCYP
;
A
#
# COMPACT_ATOMS: atom_id res chain seq x y z
N MET A 1 -20.28 1.46 4.80
CA MET A 1 -18.89 0.97 4.93
C MET A 1 -18.23 1.09 3.56
N VAL A 2 -17.15 1.85 3.43
CA VAL A 2 -16.41 1.96 2.16
C VAL A 2 -15.69 0.63 1.94
N ASN A 3 -15.99 -0.10 0.87
CA ASN A 3 -15.37 -1.40 0.59
C ASN A 3 -13.93 -1.19 0.12
N LYS A 4 -12.96 -1.22 1.07
CA LYS A 4 -11.55 -0.91 0.79
C LYS A 4 -10.98 -1.86 -0.26
N LYS A 5 -11.34 -3.16 -0.23
CA LYS A 5 -10.96 -4.12 -1.27
C LYS A 5 -11.31 -3.64 -2.69
N ILE A 6 -12.53 -3.17 -2.94
CA ILE A 6 -12.94 -2.67 -4.27
C ILE A 6 -12.07 -1.49 -4.73
N PHE A 7 -11.75 -0.54 -3.84
CA PHE A 7 -10.85 0.55 -4.19
C PHE A 7 -9.43 0.05 -4.50
N GLY A 8 -8.96 -0.93 -3.73
CA GLY A 8 -7.69 -1.61 -4.00
C GLY A 8 -7.70 -2.27 -5.38
N GLU A 9 -8.72 -3.05 -5.71
CA GLU A 9 -8.85 -3.75 -6.98
C GLU A 9 -8.91 -2.79 -8.17
N ARG A 10 -9.64 -1.68 -8.06
CA ARG A 10 -9.66 -0.64 -9.10
C ARG A 10 -8.26 -0.06 -9.37
N ASN A 11 -7.50 0.24 -8.31
CA ASN A 11 -6.14 0.75 -8.46
C ASN A 11 -5.18 -0.32 -9.01
N LYS A 12 -5.34 -1.59 -8.59
CA LYS A 12 -4.58 -2.71 -9.14
C LYS A 12 -4.81 -2.87 -10.64
N THR A 13 -6.06 -2.83 -11.09
CA THR A 13 -6.43 -2.94 -12.51
C THR A 13 -5.80 -1.81 -13.32
N LEU A 14 -5.90 -0.56 -12.86
CA LEU A 14 -5.24 0.57 -13.53
C LEU A 14 -3.72 0.37 -13.60
N SER A 15 -3.10 -0.09 -12.50
CA SER A 15 -1.67 -0.42 -12.47
C SER A 15 -1.31 -1.51 -13.50
N ASP A 16 -2.16 -2.54 -13.66
CA ASP A 16 -1.99 -3.61 -14.66
C ASP A 16 -2.12 -3.07 -16.11
N GLU A 17 -3.07 -2.17 -16.36
CA GLU A 17 -3.30 -1.54 -17.67
C GLU A 17 -2.13 -0.66 -18.10
N LEU A 18 -1.65 0.21 -17.21
CA LEU A 18 -0.51 1.09 -17.47
C LEU A 18 0.76 0.28 -17.76
N PHE A 19 1.00 -0.78 -17.00
CA PHE A 19 2.14 -1.65 -17.21
C PHE A 19 2.08 -2.38 -18.55
N ARG A 20 0.92 -2.95 -18.92
CA ARG A 20 0.69 -3.58 -20.23
C ARG A 20 0.84 -2.60 -21.39
N GLY A 21 0.42 -1.35 -21.19
CA GLY A 21 0.60 -0.27 -22.16
C GLY A 21 2.04 0.22 -22.29
N ASN A 22 2.98 -0.32 -21.50
CA ASN A 22 4.40 0.06 -21.49
C ASN A 22 4.61 1.58 -21.35
N THR A 23 3.76 2.23 -20.55
CA THR A 23 3.72 3.68 -20.38
C THR A 23 3.55 4.07 -18.91
N TYR A 24 3.95 5.31 -18.56
CA TYR A 24 3.75 5.91 -17.24
C TYR A 24 4.15 4.99 -16.07
N PHE A 25 5.39 4.49 -16.08
CA PHE A 25 5.89 3.57 -15.05
C PHE A 25 5.87 4.14 -13.64
N ASP A 26 6.00 5.46 -13.48
CA ASP A 26 5.79 6.18 -12.24
C ASP A 26 4.35 6.01 -11.71
N TRP A 27 3.37 6.01 -12.60
CA TRP A 27 1.98 5.74 -12.27
C TRP A 27 1.70 4.28 -11.99
N VAL A 28 2.41 3.34 -12.63
CA VAL A 28 2.33 1.90 -12.27
C VAL A 28 2.70 1.70 -10.80
N ILE A 29 3.83 2.29 -10.35
CA ILE A 29 4.27 2.22 -8.95
C ILE A 29 3.27 2.92 -8.03
N THR A 30 2.86 4.14 -8.38
CA THR A 30 1.93 4.94 -7.59
C THR A 30 0.61 4.22 -7.35
N THR A 31 -0.01 3.70 -8.41
CA THR A 31 -1.30 3.01 -8.34
C THR A 31 -1.15 1.66 -7.62
N ALA A 32 -0.01 0.99 -7.77
CA ALA A 32 0.31 -0.21 -6.98
C ALA A 32 0.40 0.09 -5.48
N PHE A 33 1.03 1.19 -5.08
CA PHE A 33 1.09 1.60 -3.68
C PHE A 33 -0.29 1.93 -3.11
N TYR A 34 -1.13 2.70 -3.83
CA TYR A 34 -2.50 2.98 -3.37
C TYR A 34 -3.36 1.72 -3.26
N SER A 35 -3.17 0.78 -4.18
CA SER A 35 -3.80 -0.54 -4.08
C SER A 35 -3.36 -1.26 -2.80
N ALA A 36 -2.07 -1.27 -2.49
CA ALA A 36 -1.53 -1.90 -1.28
C ALA A 36 -2.09 -1.27 0.00
N ILE A 37 -2.23 0.07 0.07
CA ILE A 37 -2.87 0.77 1.20
C ILE A 37 -4.26 0.17 1.48
N HIS A 38 -5.09 0.07 0.44
CA HIS A 38 -6.45 -0.43 0.59
C HIS A 38 -6.47 -1.89 1.03
N PHE A 39 -5.61 -2.74 0.47
CA PHE A 39 -5.57 -4.15 0.84
C PHE A 39 -5.13 -4.37 2.29
N VAL A 40 -4.08 -3.70 2.75
CA VAL A 40 -3.62 -3.87 4.13
C VAL A 40 -4.60 -3.28 5.14
N GLU A 41 -5.24 -2.15 4.83
CA GLU A 41 -6.26 -1.56 5.71
C GLU A 41 -7.57 -2.34 5.74
N ASP A 42 -7.93 -3.07 4.68
CA ASP A 42 -9.07 -3.99 4.66
C ASP A 42 -8.78 -5.25 5.48
N HIS A 43 -7.56 -5.78 5.35
CA HIS A 43 -7.14 -7.00 6.02
C HIS A 43 -6.89 -6.83 7.53
N ILE A 44 -6.26 -5.71 7.93
CA ILE A 44 -5.84 -5.49 9.31
C ILE A 44 -6.94 -4.83 10.15
N LEU A 45 -7.72 -3.90 9.58
CA LEU A 45 -8.69 -3.12 10.34
C LEU A 45 -10.11 -3.70 10.20
N PRO A 46 -10.93 -3.68 11.26
CA PRO A 46 -10.68 -3.03 12.55
C PRO A 46 -9.67 -3.79 13.45
N GLN A 47 -8.91 -3.04 14.26
CA GLN A 47 -7.90 -3.60 15.18
C GLN A 47 -7.82 -2.82 16.49
N THR A 48 -7.57 -3.51 17.61
CA THR A 48 -7.36 -2.87 18.91
C THR A 48 -5.89 -2.49 19.10
N ILE A 49 -5.63 -1.18 19.29
CA ILE A 49 -4.30 -0.61 19.47
C ILE A 49 -4.29 0.24 20.73
N ASN A 50 -3.43 -0.09 21.69
CA ASN A 50 -3.33 0.60 22.98
C ASN A 50 -4.68 0.77 23.69
N GLY A 51 -5.53 -0.28 23.63
CA GLY A 51 -6.87 -0.28 24.24
C GLY A 51 -7.97 0.39 23.42
N ASN A 52 -7.67 0.98 22.26
CA ASN A 52 -8.65 1.63 21.38
C ASN A 52 -8.91 0.78 20.13
N THR A 53 -10.18 0.47 19.84
CA THR A 53 -10.56 -0.14 18.56
C THR A 53 -10.49 0.91 17.47
N CYS A 54 -9.66 0.65 16.45
CA CYS A 54 -9.43 1.52 15.32
C CYS A 54 -10.03 0.87 14.06
N GLU A 55 -10.94 1.55 13.39
CA GLU A 55 -11.52 1.19 12.09
C GLU A 55 -10.78 1.85 10.92
N TYR A 56 -10.16 3.01 11.18
CA TYR A 56 -9.51 3.84 10.17
C TYR A 56 -8.08 4.24 10.57
N ILE A 57 -7.25 4.53 9.57
CA ILE A 57 -5.86 4.92 9.79
C ILE A 57 -5.70 6.21 10.62
N SER A 58 -6.70 7.11 10.62
CA SER A 58 -6.69 8.30 11.47
C SER A 58 -6.75 7.95 12.96
N GLU A 59 -7.46 6.89 13.31
CA GLU A 59 -7.59 6.42 14.69
C GLU A 59 -6.33 5.66 15.11
N VAL A 60 -5.78 4.83 14.22
CA VAL A 60 -4.47 4.18 14.40
C VAL A 60 -3.39 5.22 14.68
N LYS A 61 -3.36 6.31 13.91
CA LYS A 61 -2.42 7.42 14.09
C LYS A 61 -2.52 8.01 15.50
N THR A 62 -3.74 8.28 15.97
CA THR A 62 -4.00 8.80 17.31
C THR A 62 -3.61 7.79 18.38
N ALA A 63 -3.98 6.52 18.22
CA ALA A 63 -3.68 5.45 19.17
C ALA A 63 -2.17 5.23 19.34
N TYR A 64 -1.39 5.33 18.26
CA TYR A 64 0.08 5.27 18.31
C TYR A 64 0.76 6.58 18.70
N LYS A 65 0.03 7.70 18.84
CA LYS A 65 0.58 9.05 19.07
C LYS A 65 1.62 9.45 18.01
N MET A 66 1.28 9.26 16.74
CA MET A 66 2.16 9.56 15.60
C MET A 66 1.69 10.79 14.82
N GLU A 67 2.62 11.54 14.25
CA GLU A 67 2.28 12.77 13.51
C GLU A 67 1.64 12.49 12.14
N GLY A 68 2.08 11.43 11.45
CA GLY A 68 1.73 11.16 10.06
C GLY A 68 0.98 9.85 9.83
N ARG A 69 0.00 9.88 8.91
CA ARG A 69 -0.74 8.67 8.49
C ARG A 69 0.15 7.62 7.81
N HIS A 70 1.18 8.03 7.07
CA HIS A 70 2.14 7.12 6.44
C HIS A 70 2.92 6.31 7.48
N ALA A 71 3.52 6.99 8.44
CA ALA A 71 4.30 6.34 9.50
C ALA A 71 3.40 5.46 10.39
N ALA A 72 2.18 5.91 10.71
CA ALA A 72 1.19 5.10 11.42
C ALA A 72 0.83 3.82 10.65
N ARG A 73 0.67 3.90 9.32
CA ARG A 73 0.35 2.75 8.47
C ARG A 73 1.51 1.80 8.32
N GLU A 74 2.72 2.31 8.13
CA GLU A 74 3.93 1.49 8.11
C GLU A 74 4.04 0.67 9.41
N ARG A 75 3.92 1.34 10.57
CA ARG A 75 3.92 0.66 11.87
C ARG A 75 2.82 -0.39 11.98
N LEU A 76 1.59 -0.05 11.58
CA LEU A 76 0.45 -0.97 11.58
C LEU A 76 0.76 -2.24 10.76
N VAL A 77 1.27 -2.08 9.54
CA VAL A 77 1.61 -3.21 8.67
C VAL A 77 2.69 -4.08 9.32
N PHE A 78 3.76 -3.49 9.83
CA PHE A 78 4.83 -4.27 10.49
C PHE A 78 4.37 -4.97 11.78
N CYS A 79 3.40 -4.41 12.51
CA CYS A 79 2.90 -5.02 13.74
C CYS A 79 1.92 -6.18 13.49
N PHE A 80 1.16 -6.15 12.41
CA PHE A 80 0.04 -7.08 12.18
C PHE A 80 0.17 -7.93 10.91
N THR A 81 1.32 -7.88 10.24
CA THR A 81 1.65 -8.74 9.11
C THR A 81 3.02 -9.37 9.31
N ASN A 82 3.41 -10.29 8.43
CA ASN A 82 4.76 -10.84 8.48
C ASN A 82 5.82 -9.80 7.99
N PRO A 83 7.10 -9.94 8.40
CA PRO A 83 8.15 -8.98 8.03
C PRO A 83 8.33 -8.80 6.52
N GLU A 84 8.03 -9.86 5.76
CA GLU A 84 8.10 -9.90 4.31
C GLU A 84 7.05 -9.01 3.63
N VAL A 85 5.83 -8.95 4.15
CA VAL A 85 4.77 -8.03 3.71
C VAL A 85 5.16 -6.60 4.09
N GLY A 86 5.61 -6.38 5.33
CA GLY A 86 6.05 -5.07 5.81
C GLY A 86 7.17 -4.46 4.94
N ALA A 87 8.19 -5.25 4.61
CA ALA A 87 9.30 -4.80 3.77
C ALA A 87 8.85 -4.43 2.34
N ARG A 88 7.97 -5.23 1.72
CA ARG A 88 7.44 -4.96 0.38
C ARG A 88 6.52 -3.75 0.36
N TYR A 89 5.67 -3.62 1.38
CA TYR A 89 4.81 -2.45 1.57
C TYR A 89 5.64 -1.17 1.71
N LYS A 90 6.67 -1.20 2.57
CA LYS A 90 7.60 -0.06 2.75
C LYS A 90 8.27 0.34 1.43
N TRP A 91 8.75 -0.65 0.68
CA TRP A 91 9.37 -0.39 -0.61
C TRP A 91 8.40 0.32 -1.58
N LEU A 92 7.13 -0.10 -1.62
CA LEU A 92 6.10 0.56 -2.43
C LEU A 92 5.85 2.01 -1.98
N ASP A 93 5.78 2.28 -0.67
CA ASP A 93 5.61 3.65 -0.16
C ASP A 93 6.80 4.54 -0.55
N ASP A 94 8.02 4.08 -0.30
CA ASP A 94 9.25 4.81 -0.63
C ASP A 94 9.34 5.11 -2.13
N LYS A 95 9.05 4.11 -2.97
CA LYS A 95 9.11 4.26 -4.43
C LYS A 95 7.98 5.11 -4.99
N SER A 96 6.77 5.00 -4.46
CA SER A 96 5.66 5.88 -4.85
C SER A 96 5.97 7.34 -4.53
N ARG A 97 6.55 7.64 -3.37
CA ARG A 97 6.97 9.01 -3.01
C ARG A 97 8.07 9.53 -3.93
N ASN A 98 9.05 8.68 -4.26
CA ASN A 98 10.11 9.05 -5.22
C ASN A 98 9.53 9.35 -6.61
N ALA A 99 8.69 8.45 -7.13
CA ALA A 99 8.04 8.58 -8.43
C ALA A 99 7.21 9.88 -8.54
N ARG A 100 6.48 10.23 -7.48
CA ARG A 100 5.61 11.42 -7.47
C ARG A 100 6.34 12.74 -7.27
N TYR A 101 7.30 12.76 -6.36
CA TYR A 101 7.84 14.04 -5.85
C TYR A 101 9.29 14.29 -6.25
N LYS A 102 10.00 13.28 -6.78
CA LYS A 102 11.42 13.41 -7.15
C LYS A 102 11.65 13.23 -8.64
N THR A 103 11.07 12.19 -9.25
CA THR A 103 11.27 11.93 -10.68
C THR A 103 10.21 11.00 -11.25
N TYR A 104 9.66 11.36 -12.42
CA TYR A 104 8.78 10.47 -13.21
C TYR A 104 9.58 9.46 -14.05
N LYS A 105 10.90 9.62 -14.15
CA LYS A 105 11.79 8.73 -14.92
C LYS A 105 12.03 7.43 -14.16
N VAL A 106 11.02 6.57 -14.17
CA VAL A 106 11.03 5.23 -13.58
C VAL A 106 11.31 4.20 -14.67
N GLN A 107 12.13 3.20 -14.39
CA GLN A 107 12.41 2.12 -15.35
C GLN A 107 11.36 1.02 -15.32
N ASN A 108 11.17 0.33 -16.44
CA ASN A 108 10.23 -0.80 -16.54
C ASN A 108 10.48 -1.87 -15.45
N ALA A 109 11.75 -2.17 -15.15
CA ALA A 109 12.12 -3.14 -14.10
C ALA A 109 11.61 -2.74 -12.70
N GLU A 110 11.59 -1.46 -12.37
CA GLU A 110 11.03 -0.99 -11.09
C GLU A 110 9.50 -1.10 -11.08
N ALA A 111 8.84 -0.81 -12.21
CA ALA A 111 7.41 -1.00 -12.34
C ALA A 111 7.01 -2.49 -12.22
N GLN A 112 7.75 -3.39 -12.87
CA GLN A 112 7.56 -4.84 -12.76
C GLN A 112 7.70 -5.30 -11.30
N LYS A 113 8.74 -4.83 -10.60
CA LYS A 113 8.93 -5.12 -9.17
C LYS A 113 7.78 -4.62 -8.30
N ALA A 114 7.22 -3.45 -8.60
CA ALA A 114 6.04 -2.95 -7.90
C ALA A 114 4.81 -3.85 -8.10
N LYS A 115 4.62 -4.40 -9.31
CA LYS A 115 3.54 -5.36 -9.61
C LYS A 115 3.70 -6.67 -8.83
N GLU A 116 4.91 -7.19 -8.76
CA GLU A 116 5.22 -8.41 -7.99
C GLU A 116 4.94 -8.20 -6.51
N TYR A 117 5.38 -7.06 -5.95
CA TYR A 117 5.18 -6.74 -4.54
C TYR A 117 3.71 -6.54 -4.22
N LEU A 118 2.97 -5.84 -5.07
CA LEU A 118 1.52 -5.70 -4.92
C LEU A 118 0.82 -7.06 -4.96
N THR A 119 1.21 -7.93 -5.91
CA THR A 119 0.61 -9.26 -6.05
C THR A 119 0.85 -10.11 -4.81
N TYR A 120 2.06 -10.05 -4.24
CA TYR A 120 2.38 -10.72 -2.99
C TYR A 120 1.50 -10.21 -1.83
N ILE A 121 1.40 -8.89 -1.66
CA ILE A 121 0.57 -8.27 -0.62
C ILE A 121 -0.90 -8.66 -0.80
N TYR A 122 -1.42 -8.63 -2.04
CA TYR A 122 -2.80 -9.04 -2.32
C TYR A 122 -3.07 -10.49 -1.90
N LYS A 123 -2.21 -11.42 -2.29
CA LYS A 123 -2.36 -12.85 -1.93
C LYS A 123 -2.25 -13.09 -0.42
N PHE A 124 -1.43 -12.30 0.28
CA PHE A 124 -1.36 -12.35 1.73
C PHE A 124 -2.68 -11.89 2.37
N CYS A 125 -3.23 -10.77 1.88
CA CYS A 125 -4.48 -10.20 2.41
C CYS A 125 -5.72 -11.04 2.08
N TYR A 126 -5.72 -11.72 0.93
CA TYR A 126 -6.84 -12.52 0.40
C TYR A 126 -6.33 -13.87 -0.16
N PRO A 127 -6.10 -14.87 0.72
CA PRO A 127 -5.65 -16.20 0.32
C PRO A 127 -6.71 -16.99 -0.47
#